data_AF-A0A955GJU0-F1
#
_entry.id   AF-A0A955GJU0-F1
#
_cell.length_a   1.000
_cell.length_b   1.000
_cell.length_c   1.000
_cell.angle_alpha   90.00
_cell.angle_beta   90.00
_cell.angle_gamma   90.00
#
_symmetry.space_group_name_H-M   'P 1'
#
loop_
_entity.id
_entity.type
_entity.pdbx_description
1 polymer ?
#
loop_
_entity_poly.entity_id
_entity_poly.type
_entity_poly.pdbx_seq_one_letter_code
_entity_poly.pdbx_strand_id
1 'polypeptide(L)' 'MIQVTRKDGKESADAMLRRFTRKVQQSGVLAAAKNQQFHTKPLSKVERRKSAIARKNYKAKTGKR' A
#
# COMPACT_ATOMS: atom_id res chain seq x y z
N MET A 1 -4.05 11.17 -7.22
CA MET A 1 -4.34 10.61 -8.57
C MET A 1 -3.07 9.98 -9.11
N ILE A 2 -3.10 8.72 -9.54
CA ILE A 2 -1.92 8.02 -10.07
C ILE A 2 -1.88 8.24 -11.57
N GLN A 3 -0.84 8.89 -12.07
CA GLN A 3 -0.63 9.11 -13.49
C GLN A 3 0.61 8.37 -13.98
N VAL A 4 0.51 7.77 -15.16
CA VAL A 4 1.62 7.13 -15.86
C VAL A 4 1.58 7.63 -17.30
N THR A 5 2.62 8.34 -17.72
CA THR A 5 2.82 8.76 -19.09
C THR A 5 3.61 7.68 -19.86
N ARG A 6 3.30 7.56 -21.16
CA ARG A 6 4.09 6.75 -22.09
C ARG A 6 5.47 7.35 -22.22
N LYS A 7 6.49 6.51 -22.19
CA LYS A 7 7.87 6.94 -22.44
C LYS A 7 8.21 6.77 -23.92
N ASP A 8 8.63 7.86 -24.55
CA ASP A 8 9.36 7.95 -25.82
C ASP A 8 8.99 6.92 -26.89
N GLY A 9 7.72 6.91 -27.35
CA GLY A 9 7.25 6.27 -28.60
C GLY A 9 7.48 4.76 -28.81
N LYS A 10 8.31 4.12 -28.00
CA LYS A 10 8.83 2.75 -28.11
C LYS A 10 8.30 1.83 -27.00
N GLU A 11 7.58 2.39 -26.04
CA GLU A 11 6.92 1.61 -24.99
C GLU A 11 5.67 0.91 -25.57
N SER A 12 5.62 -0.42 -25.47
CA SER A 12 4.41 -1.18 -25.79
C SER A 12 3.29 -0.87 -24.80
N ALA A 13 2.03 -1.01 -25.24
CA ALA A 13 0.88 -0.77 -24.37
C ALA A 13 0.89 -1.66 -23.11
N ASP A 14 1.37 -2.90 -23.22
CA ASP A 14 1.48 -3.83 -22.09
C ASP A 14 2.53 -3.37 -21.06
N ALA A 15 3.69 -2.89 -21.50
CA ALA A 15 4.72 -2.38 -20.60
C ALA A 15 4.21 -1.17 -19.78
N MET A 16 3.43 -0.30 -20.43
CA MET A 16 2.78 0.83 -19.77
C MET A 16 1.77 0.37 -18.70
N LEU A 17 0.93 -0.62 -19.01
CA LEU A 17 -0.03 -1.19 -18.05
C LEU A 17 0.66 -1.81 -16.84
N ARG A 18 1.76 -2.54 -17.04
CA ARG A 18 2.55 -3.12 -15.93
C ARG A 18 3.11 -2.04 -15.01
N ARG A 19 3.61 -0.93 -15.56
CA ARG A 19 4.08 0.22 -14.77
C ARG A 19 2.94 0.87 -13.99
N PHE A 20 1.79 1.03 -14.62
CA PHE A 20 0.59 1.54 -13.95
C PHE A 20 0.18 0.63 -12.79
N THR A 21 0.06 -0.67 -13.02
CA THR A 21 -0.28 -1.65 -11.96
C THR A 21 0.73 -1.61 -10.82
N ARG A 22 2.03 -1.55 -11.11
CA ARG A 22 3.07 -1.40 -10.07
C ARG A 22 2.91 -0.10 -9.28
N LYS A 23 2.61 1.01 -9.94
CA LYS A 23 2.38 2.31 -9.26
C LYS A 23 1.11 2.29 -8.40
N VAL A 24 0.07 1.58 -8.83
CA VAL A 24 -1.16 1.34 -8.04
C VAL A 24 -0.90 0.48 -6.82
N GLN A 25 -0.10 -0.57 -6.96
CA GLN A 25 0.28 -1.42 -5.83
C GLN A 25 1.16 -0.66 -4.83
N GLN A 26 2.17 0.08 -5.31
CA GLN A 26 3.07 0.87 -4.47
C GLN A 26 2.36 2.00 -3.72
N SER A 27 1.35 2.63 -4.34
CA SER A 27 0.59 3.70 -3.70
C SER A 27 -0.32 3.19 -2.57
N GLY A 28 -0.62 1.89 -2.55
CA GLY A 28 -1.51 1.29 -1.55
C GLY A 28 -2.96 1.77 -1.63
N VAL A 29 -3.35 2.49 -2.70
CA VAL A 29 -4.68 3.11 -2.81
C VAL A 29 -5.83 2.10 -2.71
N LEU A 30 -5.63 0.89 -3.24
CA LEU A 30 -6.62 -0.20 -3.15
C LEU A 30 -6.81 -0.67 -1.72
N ALA A 31 -5.72 -0.78 -0.95
CA ALA A 31 -5.80 -1.17 0.45
C ALA A 31 -6.47 -0.07 1.30
N ALA A 32 -6.14 1.20 1.03
CA ALA A 32 -6.79 2.33 1.69
C ALA A 32 -8.31 2.36 1.41
N ALA A 33 -8.71 2.23 0.14
CA ALA A 33 -10.11 2.21 -0.25
C ALA A 33 -10.87 1.05 0.40
N LYS A 34 -10.27 -0.16 0.42
CA LYS A 34 -10.87 -1.33 1.08
C LYS A 34 -11.04 -1.13 2.58
N ASN A 35 -10.06 -0.53 3.25
CA ASN A 35 -10.14 -0.24 4.69
C ASN A 35 -11.20 0.82 5.02
N GLN A 36 -11.47 1.75 4.10
CA GLN A 36 -12.46 2.82 4.26
C GLN A 36 -13.85 2.42 3.76
N GLN A 37 -14.02 1.22 3.19
CA GLN A 37 -15.28 0.76 2.63
C GLN A 37 -16.40 0.71 3.69
N PHE A 38 -16.05 0.48 4.96
CA PHE A 38 -17.00 0.41 6.07
C PHE A 38 -16.57 1.29 7.23
N HIS A 39 -17.55 1.78 8.00
CA HIS A 39 -17.28 2.54 9.21
C HIS A 39 -16.60 1.66 10.28
N THR A 40 -15.53 2.17 10.88
CA THR A 40 -14.83 1.52 11.98
C THR A 40 -14.69 2.49 13.14
N LYS A 41 -14.83 1.97 14.37
CA LYS A 41 -14.62 2.76 15.58
C LYS A 41 -13.14 3.21 15.66
N PRO A 42 -12.86 4.41 16.20
CA PRO A 42 -11.48 4.84 16.40
C PRO A 42 -10.74 3.87 17.34
N LEU A 43 -9.46 3.61 17.06
CA LEU A 43 -8.68 2.68 17.86
C LEU A 43 -8.54 3.15 19.31
N SER A 44 -8.85 2.25 20.24
CA SER A 44 -8.60 2.47 21.66
C SER A 44 -7.09 2.48 21.97
N LYS A 45 -6.73 3.04 23.15
CA LYS A 45 -5.33 3.08 23.62
C LYS A 45 -4.72 1.67 23.71
N VAL A 46 -5.51 0.67 24.12
CA VAL A 46 -5.07 -0.71 24.28
C VAL A 46 -4.82 -1.38 22.93
N GLU A 47 -5.72 -1.23 21.97
CA GLU A 47 -5.56 -1.80 20.61
C GLU A 47 -4.39 -1.17 19.86
N ARG A 48 -4.21 0.16 20.03
CA ARG A 48 -3.04 0.86 19.50
C ARG A 48 -1.74 0.29 20.07
N ARG A 49 -1.69 0.03 21.38
CA ARG A 49 -0.51 -0.59 22.03
C ARG A 49 -0.26 -2.01 21.51
N LYS A 50 -1.30 -2.84 21.40
CA LYS A 50 -1.18 -4.23 20.89
C LYS A 50 -0.65 -4.26 19.45
N SER A 51 -1.19 -3.42 18.57
CA SER A 51 -0.73 -3.36 17.18
C SER A 51 0.72 -2.86 17.05
N ALA A 52 1.15 -1.91 17.90
CA ALA A 52 2.54 -1.45 17.94
C ALA A 52 3.52 -2.56 18.38
N ILE A 53 3.15 -3.33 19.41
CA ILE A 53 3.96 -4.47 19.89
C ILE A 53 4.08 -5.54 18.80
N ALA A 54 2.96 -5.91 18.15
CA ALA A 54 2.97 -6.87 17.06
C ALA A 54 3.89 -6.42 15.90
N ARG A 55 3.84 -5.13 15.54
CA ARG A 55 4.69 -4.54 14.50
C ARG A 55 6.17 -4.60 14.88
N LYS A 56 6.52 -4.29 16.14
CA LYS A 56 7.88 -4.39 16.67
C LYS A 56 8.39 -5.82 16.63
N ASN A 57 7.58 -6.78 17.06
CA ASN A 57 7.93 -8.20 17.07
C ASN A 57 8.16 -8.73 15.65
N TYR A 58 7.33 -8.32 14.70
CA TYR A 58 7.49 -8.71 13.30
C TYR A 58 8.78 -8.13 12.68
N LYS A 59 9.09 -6.86 12.95
CA LYS A 59 10.36 -6.24 12.53
C LYS A 59 11.58 -6.94 13.13
N ALA A 60 11.54 -7.27 14.43
CA ALA A 60 12.62 -8.00 15.09
C ALA A 60 12.84 -9.40 14.47
N LYS A 61 11.76 -10.10 14.11
CA LYS A 61 11.85 -11.43 13.46
C LYS A 61 12.36 -11.38 12.02
N THR A 62 12.00 -10.34 11.27
CA THR A 62 12.28 -10.28 9.82
C THR A 62 13.51 -9.48 9.46
N GLY A 63 14.09 -8.72 10.39
CA GLY A 63 15.27 -7.86 10.15
C GLY A 63 15.02 -6.70 9.17
N LYS A 64 13.81 -6.57 8.61
CA LYS A 64 13.43 -5.53 7.66
C LYS A 64 13.09 -4.25 8.43
N ARG A 65 13.84 -3.18 8.14
CA ARG A 65 13.66 -1.84 8.74
C ARG A 65 12.32 -1.24 8.35
#